data_AF-A0A077MAB2-F1
#
_entry.id   AF-A0A077MAB2-F1
#
_cell.length_a   1.000
_cell.length_b   1.000
_cell.length_c   1.000
_cell.angle_alpha   90.00
_cell.angle_beta   90.00
_cell.angle_gamma   90.00
#
_symmetry.space_group_name_H-M   'P 1'
#
loop_
_entity.id
_entity.type
_entity.pdbx_description
1 polymer ?
#
loop_
_entity_poly.entity_id
_entity_poly.type
_entity_poly.pdbx_seq_one_letter_code
_entity_poly.pdbx_strand_id
1 'polypeptide(L)'
;MIRINPSTLEPLTSLDVPAWHRVPLGDDSDVLAAWATASAEQVATEADRPDDAVTAAATLLALATPETTPDVSARLIFLPDLGSTGIAYDVIALDPTGAPDDQIEAFRTVLDAERVGDGSLIDVTDENDVVVGLHSFQVVETDPLPPGGSAVVPIAISRCVIRRTATPLGAIDLLAIGVCPDVELAAFSMYPLHSLLLGDQLFE
;
A
#
# COMPACT_ATOMS: atom_id res chain seq x y z
N MET A 1 8.12 -1.15 -18.66
CA MET A 1 8.15 -0.79 -17.23
C MET A 1 7.83 0.69 -17.12
N ILE A 2 6.59 1.01 -16.77
CA ILE A 2 6.16 2.39 -16.51
C ILE A 2 6.82 2.78 -15.19
N ARG A 3 7.71 3.78 -15.21
CA ARG A 3 8.41 4.26 -14.00
C ARG A 3 7.69 5.50 -13.50
N ILE A 4 7.09 5.42 -12.32
CA ILE A 4 6.53 6.58 -11.63
C ILE A 4 7.73 7.43 -11.17
N ASN A 5 7.77 8.71 -11.53
CA ASN A 5 8.87 9.58 -11.12
C ASN A 5 8.75 9.86 -9.61
N PRO A 6 9.78 9.61 -8.79
CA PRO A 6 9.71 9.89 -7.36
C PRO A 6 9.73 11.40 -7.05
N SER A 7 10.32 12.22 -7.93
CA SER A 7 10.72 13.59 -7.60
C SER A 7 9.64 14.66 -7.76
N THR A 8 8.43 14.31 -8.20
CA THR A 8 7.32 15.26 -8.45
C THR A 8 6.23 15.23 -7.37
N LEU A 9 6.37 14.35 -6.37
CA LEU A 9 5.26 14.00 -5.49
C LEU A 9 5.47 14.57 -4.08
N GLU A 10 4.65 15.57 -3.75
CA GLU A 10 4.50 16.11 -2.41
C GLU A 10 3.84 15.09 -1.47
N PRO A 11 4.08 15.14 -0.15
CA PRO A 11 3.35 14.33 0.80
C PRO A 11 1.84 14.58 0.67
N LEU A 12 1.05 13.51 0.72
CA LEU A 12 -0.42 13.55 0.68
C LEU A 12 -0.97 14.07 2.00
N THR A 13 -0.73 15.35 2.29
CA THR A 13 -1.26 16.01 3.49
C THR A 13 -2.33 16.99 3.09
N SER A 14 -3.54 16.49 2.93
CA SER A 14 -4.74 17.29 3.20
C SER A 14 -5.30 16.85 4.55
N LEU A 15 -5.73 17.82 5.35
CA LEU A 15 -6.20 17.65 6.74
C LEU A 15 -7.40 16.68 6.91
N ASP A 16 -7.94 16.14 5.81
CA ASP A 16 -9.11 15.26 5.78
C ASP A 16 -8.82 13.89 5.10
N VAL A 17 -7.56 13.60 4.73
CA VAL A 17 -7.18 12.32 4.09
C VAL A 17 -6.22 11.55 5.00
N PRO A 18 -6.35 10.23 5.12
CA PRO A 18 -5.41 9.40 5.88
C PRO A 18 -3.96 9.62 5.47
N ALA A 19 -3.04 9.64 6.44
CA ALA A 19 -1.63 9.93 6.23
C ALA A 19 -0.93 8.79 5.46
N TRP A 20 -0.97 8.92 4.14
CA TRP A 20 -0.22 8.11 3.20
C TRP A 20 1.15 8.73 2.99
N HIS A 21 2.18 7.94 3.24
CA HIS A 21 3.58 8.32 3.07
C HIS A 21 4.16 7.58 1.88
N ARG A 22 4.69 8.33 0.90
CA ARG A 22 5.38 7.73 -0.23
C ARG A 22 6.85 7.51 0.11
N VAL A 23 7.29 6.26 0.00
CA VAL A 23 8.66 5.86 0.32
C VAL A 23 9.55 6.11 -0.90
N PRO A 24 10.73 6.76 -0.74
CA PRO A 24 11.73 6.85 -1.79
C PRO A 24 12.17 5.44 -2.24
N LEU A 25 12.14 5.17 -3.53
CA LEU A 25 12.62 3.90 -4.07
C LEU A 25 14.15 3.94 -4.20
N GLY A 26 14.81 2.95 -3.61
CA GLY A 26 16.27 2.79 -3.66
C GLY A 26 16.80 2.07 -2.42
N ASP A 27 18.05 1.64 -2.48
CA ASP A 27 18.70 0.87 -1.41
C ASP A 27 19.56 1.75 -0.49
N ASP A 28 19.49 3.08 -0.65
CA ASP A 28 20.28 4.03 0.14
C ASP A 28 19.63 4.24 1.52
N SER A 29 20.25 3.62 2.53
CA SER A 29 19.79 3.69 3.92
C SER A 29 19.79 5.10 4.49
N ASP A 30 20.70 5.97 4.06
CA ASP A 30 20.80 7.33 4.58
C ASP A 30 19.67 8.19 4.02
N VAL A 31 19.30 7.98 2.75
CA VAL A 31 18.14 8.62 2.12
C VAL A 31 16.85 8.19 2.81
N LEU A 32 16.68 6.89 3.09
CA LEU A 32 15.50 6.37 3.78
C LEU A 32 15.40 6.89 5.22
N ALA A 33 16.50 6.94 5.96
CA ALA A 33 16.52 7.45 7.32
C ALA A 33 16.19 8.95 7.38
N ALA A 34 16.74 9.75 6.46
CA ALA A 34 16.45 11.18 6.36
C ALA A 34 14.98 11.43 6.00
N TRP A 35 14.43 10.67 5.05
CA TRP A 35 13.02 10.73 4.68
C TRP A 35 12.09 10.36 5.84
N ALA A 36 12.40 9.27 6.56
CA ALA A 36 11.57 8.81 7.67
C ALA A 36 11.53 9.84 8.81
N THR A 37 12.67 10.47 9.11
CA THR A 37 12.76 11.55 10.10
C THR A 37 11.92 12.75 9.69
N ALA A 38 12.09 13.25 8.45
CA ALA A 38 11.35 14.42 7.97
C ALA A 38 9.83 14.16 7.92
N SER A 39 9.43 12.97 7.47
CA SER A 39 8.01 12.57 7.43
C SER A 39 7.41 12.48 8.83
N ALA A 40 8.14 11.90 9.79
CA ALA A 40 7.68 11.81 11.17
C ALA A 40 7.57 13.16 11.86
N GLU A 41 8.53 14.07 11.64
CA GLU A 41 8.46 15.44 12.15
C GLU A 41 7.23 16.19 11.62
N GLN A 42 6.90 16.01 10.33
CA GLN A 42 5.71 16.58 9.73
C GLN A 42 4.43 16.07 10.42
N VAL A 43 4.25 14.74 10.52
CA VAL A 43 3.06 14.15 11.15
C VAL A 43 2.96 14.54 12.63
N ALA A 44 4.09 14.51 13.34
CA ALA A 44 4.15 14.90 14.75
C ALA A 44 3.75 16.37 14.97
N THR A 45 4.13 17.26 14.05
CA THR A 45 3.74 18.67 14.08
C THR A 45 2.25 18.85 13.78
N GLU A 46 1.74 18.17 12.75
CA GLU A 46 0.31 18.23 12.38
C GLU A 46 -0.60 17.68 13.48
N ALA A 47 -0.13 16.69 14.23
CA ALA A 47 -0.85 16.07 15.34
C ALA A 47 -0.70 16.81 16.69
N ASP A 48 0.04 17.92 16.75
CA ASP A 48 0.41 18.63 17.99
C ASP A 48 1.09 17.72 19.04
N ARG A 49 1.93 16.79 18.56
CA ARG A 49 2.62 15.76 19.36
C ARG A 49 4.10 15.63 18.94
N PRO A 50 4.91 16.69 19.05
CA PRO A 50 6.30 16.70 18.58
C PRO A 50 7.20 15.64 19.26
N ASP A 51 6.88 15.25 20.50
CA ASP A 51 7.65 14.26 21.25
C ASP A 51 7.57 12.85 20.65
N ASP A 52 6.57 12.57 19.81
CA ASP A 52 6.37 11.26 19.18
C ASP A 52 7.13 11.10 17.86
N ALA A 53 7.76 12.17 17.35
CA ALA A 53 8.46 12.16 16.06
C ALA A 53 9.54 11.06 15.98
N VAL A 54 10.27 10.82 17.09
CA VAL A 54 11.32 9.78 17.12
C VAL A 54 10.74 8.38 16.96
N THR A 55 9.61 8.10 17.61
CA THR A 55 8.93 6.81 17.53
C THR A 55 8.34 6.59 16.14
N ALA A 56 7.66 7.60 15.59
CA ALA A 56 7.10 7.54 14.25
C ALA A 56 8.18 7.39 13.17
N ALA A 57 9.34 8.05 13.32
CA ALA A 57 10.46 7.88 12.40
C ALA A 57 10.97 6.44 12.38
N ALA A 58 11.06 5.80 13.54
CA ALA A 58 11.46 4.40 13.64
C ALA A 58 10.45 3.46 12.96
N THR A 59 9.14 3.69 13.16
CA THR A 59 8.06 2.94 12.49
C THR A 59 8.12 3.11 10.97
N LEU A 60 8.21 4.35 10.48
CA LEU A 60 8.29 4.63 9.05
C LEU A 60 9.54 4.00 8.41
N LEU A 61 10.69 4.06 9.08
CA LEU A 61 11.92 3.45 8.57
C LEU A 61 11.83 1.92 8.52
N ALA A 62 11.23 1.30 9.54
CA ALA A 62 11.02 -0.15 9.57
C ALA A 62 10.13 -0.61 8.41
N LEU A 63 9.04 0.09 8.16
CA LEU A 63 8.11 -0.19 7.05
C LEU A 63 8.67 0.15 5.67
N ALA A 64 9.55 1.15 5.58
CA ALA A 64 10.14 1.58 4.31
C ALA A 64 11.15 0.56 3.76
N THR A 65 11.79 -0.21 4.63
CA THR A 65 12.86 -1.13 4.25
C THR A 65 12.33 -2.27 3.36
N PRO A 66 12.86 -2.46 2.14
CA PRO A 66 12.31 -3.42 1.18
C PRO A 66 12.50 -4.89 1.58
N GLU A 67 11.39 -5.61 1.71
CA GLU A 67 11.35 -7.08 1.69
C GLU A 67 11.26 -7.59 0.24
N THR A 68 12.31 -7.37 -0.55
CA THR A 68 12.66 -8.20 -1.72
C THR A 68 11.63 -8.41 -2.86
N THR A 69 10.69 -7.49 -3.11
CA THR A 69 9.84 -7.60 -4.32
C THR A 69 10.53 -6.94 -5.53
N PRO A 70 11.01 -7.68 -6.54
CA PRO A 70 11.45 -7.06 -7.79
C PRO A 70 10.26 -6.36 -8.47
N ASP A 71 10.54 -5.26 -9.19
CA ASP A 71 9.57 -4.51 -10.01
C ASP A 71 8.53 -3.62 -9.27
N VAL A 72 8.76 -3.28 -8.01
CA VAL A 72 7.94 -2.28 -7.29
C VAL A 72 8.01 -0.92 -8.00
N SER A 73 6.83 -0.39 -8.37
CA SER A 73 6.66 0.90 -9.04
C SER A 73 6.50 2.05 -8.04
N ALA A 74 5.95 1.78 -6.86
CA ALA A 74 5.90 2.68 -5.71
C ALA A 74 5.73 1.88 -4.42
N ARG A 75 6.23 2.42 -3.31
CA ARG A 75 5.90 1.91 -1.97
C ARG A 75 5.20 3.01 -1.18
N LEU A 76 4.13 2.63 -0.52
CA LEU A 76 3.24 3.51 0.21
C LEU A 76 3.11 3.00 1.64
N ILE A 77 3.16 3.88 2.62
CA ILE A 77 2.89 3.55 4.02
C ILE A 77 1.63 4.26 4.45
N PHE A 78 0.68 3.51 4.97
CA PHE A 78 -0.47 4.05 5.67
C PHE A 78 -0.19 4.06 7.17
N LEU A 79 -0.20 5.25 7.77
CA LEU A 79 0.02 5.45 9.19
C LEU A 79 -1.12 6.33 9.74
N PRO A 80 -2.24 5.76 10.21
CA PRO A 80 -3.43 6.54 10.55
C PRO A 80 -3.23 7.45 11.77
N ASP A 81 -2.30 7.11 12.66
CA ASP A 81 -1.89 7.91 13.80
C ASP A 81 -0.48 7.54 14.26
N LEU A 82 0.14 8.39 15.08
CA LEU A 82 1.52 8.23 15.57
C LEU A 82 1.72 7.02 16.50
N GLY A 83 0.66 6.45 17.05
CA GLY A 83 0.68 5.25 17.89
C GLY A 83 0.49 3.95 17.10
N SER A 84 0.15 4.03 15.81
CA SER A 84 -0.06 2.88 14.95
C SER A 84 1.25 2.21 14.54
N THR A 85 1.20 0.89 14.31
CA THR A 85 2.32 0.14 13.70
C THR A 85 2.48 0.41 12.21
N GLY A 86 1.49 1.05 11.58
CA GLY A 86 1.44 1.32 10.15
C GLY A 86 1.35 0.05 9.28
N ILE A 87 1.14 0.25 7.98
CA ILE A 87 1.16 -0.82 6.98
C ILE A 87 1.83 -0.31 5.70
N ALA A 88 2.78 -1.09 5.18
CA ALA A 88 3.40 -0.85 3.89
C ALA A 88 2.64 -1.57 2.77
N TYR A 89 2.48 -0.89 1.65
CA TYR A 89 1.92 -1.38 0.41
C TYR A 89 2.94 -1.22 -0.71
N ASP A 90 3.33 -2.34 -1.31
CA ASP A 90 4.08 -2.35 -2.57
C ASP A 90 3.09 -2.26 -3.73
N VAL A 91 3.27 -1.25 -4.58
CA VAL A 91 2.44 -0.98 -5.76
C VAL A 91 3.23 -1.28 -7.02
N ILE A 92 2.65 -2.10 -7.90
CA ILE A 92 3.21 -2.52 -9.18
C ILE A 92 2.29 -2.01 -10.28
N ALA A 93 2.85 -1.27 -11.24
CA ALA A 93 2.14 -0.80 -12.43
C ALA A 93 2.31 -1.82 -13.57
N LEU A 94 1.19 -2.35 -14.05
CA LEU A 94 1.10 -3.38 -15.09
C LEU A 94 0.50 -2.77 -16.38
N ASP A 95 0.99 -3.26 -17.51
CA ASP A 95 0.43 -2.93 -18.83
C ASP A 95 -0.84 -3.78 -19.08
N PRO A 96 -2.02 -3.16 -19.27
CA PRO A 96 -3.27 -3.87 -19.47
C PRO A 96 -3.35 -4.42 -20.91
N THR A 97 -2.53 -5.43 -21.23
CA THR A 97 -2.65 -6.14 -22.51
C THR A 97 -3.77 -7.17 -22.45
N GLY A 98 -4.94 -6.85 -23.04
CA GLY A 98 -6.07 -7.80 -23.19
C GLY A 98 -7.43 -7.11 -23.11
N ALA A 99 -8.36 -7.50 -23.99
CA ALA A 99 -9.62 -6.83 -24.26
C ALA A 99 -10.49 -6.54 -23.01
N PRO A 100 -11.25 -5.44 -23.01
CA PRO A 100 -12.10 -4.99 -21.89
C PRO A 100 -13.15 -6.00 -21.43
N ASP A 101 -13.53 -6.96 -22.29
CA ASP A 101 -14.71 -7.80 -22.08
C ASP A 101 -14.54 -8.87 -20.96
N ASP A 102 -13.30 -9.20 -20.55
CA ASP A 102 -13.01 -10.19 -19.49
C ASP A 102 -12.13 -9.63 -18.35
N GLN A 103 -12.18 -8.32 -18.11
CA GLN A 103 -11.29 -7.64 -17.15
C GLN A 103 -11.38 -8.20 -15.72
N ILE A 104 -12.59 -8.55 -15.24
CA ILE A 104 -12.77 -9.15 -13.91
C ILE A 104 -12.07 -10.50 -13.83
N GLU A 105 -12.11 -11.30 -14.90
CA GLU A 105 -11.45 -12.61 -14.92
C GLU A 105 -9.93 -12.47 -15.02
N ALA A 106 -9.43 -11.45 -15.71
CA ALA A 106 -8.01 -11.10 -15.70
C ALA A 106 -7.55 -10.70 -14.29
N PHE A 107 -8.33 -9.88 -13.57
CA PHE A 107 -8.05 -9.52 -12.18
C PHE A 107 -8.05 -10.73 -11.25
N ARG A 108 -9.06 -11.62 -11.40
CA ARG A 108 -9.07 -12.89 -10.68
C ARG A 108 -7.84 -13.70 -10.98
N THR A 109 -7.41 -13.80 -12.24
CA THR A 109 -6.19 -14.52 -12.61
C THR A 109 -4.95 -13.93 -11.92
N VAL A 110 -4.82 -12.60 -11.88
CA VAL A 110 -3.72 -11.91 -11.17
C VAL A 110 -3.75 -12.20 -9.67
N LEU A 111 -4.92 -12.25 -9.05
CA LEU A 111 -5.08 -12.51 -7.61
C LEU A 111 -5.04 -14.01 -7.25
N ASP A 112 -5.54 -14.89 -8.11
CA ASP A 112 -5.64 -16.34 -7.91
C ASP A 112 -4.32 -17.07 -8.20
N ALA A 113 -3.43 -16.50 -9.02
CA ALA A 113 -2.08 -17.03 -9.20
C ALA A 113 -1.29 -17.13 -7.87
N GLU A 114 -1.74 -16.39 -6.84
CA GLU A 114 -1.12 -16.26 -5.52
C GLU A 114 -1.97 -16.89 -4.39
N ARG A 115 -3.00 -17.67 -4.71
CA ARG A 115 -3.97 -18.16 -3.72
C ARG A 115 -3.34 -19.16 -2.74
N VAL A 116 -3.23 -18.74 -1.49
CA VAL A 116 -3.12 -19.60 -0.30
C VAL A 116 -4.43 -19.47 0.48
N GLY A 117 -5.52 -20.09 0.00
CA GLY A 117 -6.78 -20.26 0.74
C GLY A 117 -8.04 -19.52 0.26
N ASP A 118 -9.10 -19.62 1.06
CA ASP A 118 -10.45 -19.04 0.82
C ASP A 118 -10.50 -17.56 1.23
N GLY A 119 -9.87 -16.68 0.45
CA GLY A 119 -10.05 -15.23 0.58
C GLY A 119 -11.38 -14.75 0.00
N SER A 120 -11.96 -13.72 0.64
CA SER A 120 -13.11 -12.99 0.09
C SER A 120 -12.62 -11.98 -0.96
N LEU A 121 -13.24 -12.00 -2.13
CA LEU A 121 -13.07 -10.97 -3.15
C LEU A 121 -14.13 -9.88 -2.96
N ILE A 122 -13.69 -8.63 -2.98
CA ILE A 122 -14.51 -7.45 -2.83
C ILE A 122 -14.38 -6.62 -4.11
N ASP A 123 -15.51 -6.29 -4.72
CA ASP A 123 -15.53 -5.41 -5.88
C ASP A 123 -15.10 -4.00 -5.47
N VAL A 124 -14.21 -3.39 -6.26
CA VAL A 124 -13.85 -1.99 -6.13
C VAL A 124 -14.57 -1.22 -7.21
N THR A 125 -15.40 -0.26 -6.82
CA THR A 125 -16.20 0.56 -7.73
C THR A 125 -15.68 2.00 -7.80
N ASP A 126 -15.83 2.63 -8.96
CA ASP A 126 -15.60 4.06 -9.12
C ASP A 126 -16.79 4.89 -8.63
N GLU A 127 -16.73 6.21 -8.83
CA GLU A 127 -17.78 7.16 -8.45
C GLU A 127 -19.12 6.96 -9.19
N ASN A 128 -19.15 6.15 -10.26
CA ASN A 128 -20.31 5.85 -11.08
C ASN A 128 -20.86 4.43 -10.81
N ASP A 129 -20.45 3.79 -9.71
CA ASP A 129 -20.78 2.40 -9.34
C ASP A 129 -20.30 1.36 -10.38
N VAL A 130 -19.30 1.69 -11.19
CA VAL A 130 -18.71 0.76 -12.16
C VAL A 130 -17.57 0.00 -11.49
N VAL A 131 -17.58 -1.33 -11.60
CA VAL A 131 -16.49 -2.17 -11.10
C VAL A 131 -15.22 -1.93 -11.91
N VAL A 132 -14.20 -1.41 -11.25
CA VAL A 132 -12.90 -1.05 -11.83
C VAL A 132 -11.74 -1.86 -11.26
N GLY A 133 -12.00 -2.68 -10.23
CA GLY A 133 -10.99 -3.48 -9.56
C GLY A 133 -11.55 -4.56 -8.65
N LEU A 134 -10.65 -5.35 -8.08
CA LEU A 134 -10.93 -6.36 -7.07
C LEU A 134 -9.95 -6.21 -5.89
N HIS A 135 -10.45 -6.38 -4.67
CA HIS A 135 -9.65 -6.47 -3.46
C HIS A 135 -9.84 -7.86 -2.84
N SER A 136 -8.73 -8.60 -2.66
CA SER A 136 -8.67 -9.82 -1.85
C SER A 136 -8.08 -9.51 -0.47
N PHE A 137 -8.84 -9.82 0.58
CA PHE A 137 -8.36 -9.73 1.96
C PHE A 137 -8.32 -11.13 2.58
N GLN A 138 -7.17 -11.52 3.11
CA GLN A 138 -6.92 -12.83 3.71
C GLN A 138 -6.28 -12.67 5.08
N VAL A 139 -6.68 -13.51 6.03
CA VAL A 139 -5.98 -13.65 7.31
C VAL A 139 -5.37 -15.04 7.32
N VAL A 140 -4.05 -15.11 7.39
CA VAL A 140 -3.30 -16.35 7.45
C VAL A 140 -2.67 -16.52 8.82
N GLU A 141 -2.72 -17.73 9.35
CA GLU A 141 -1.99 -18.09 10.55
C GLU A 141 -0.55 -18.43 10.14
N THR A 142 0.43 -17.67 10.64
CA THR A 142 1.84 -18.00 10.44
C THR A 142 2.39 -18.75 11.64
N ASP A 143 3.06 -19.87 11.38
CA ASP A 143 3.81 -20.61 12.40
C ASP A 143 4.88 -19.69 13.02
N PRO A 144 5.16 -19.82 14.33
CA PRO A 144 6.14 -18.98 14.99
C PRO A 144 7.54 -19.14 14.38
N LEU A 145 8.20 -18.01 14.12
CA LEU A 145 9.60 -18.00 13.69
C LEU A 145 10.50 -18.53 14.83
N PRO A 146 11.33 -19.56 14.59
CA PRO A 146 12.29 -20.04 15.58
C PRO A 146 13.37 -18.99 15.91
N PRO A 147 13.94 -18.94 17.13
CA PRO A 147 13.67 -19.80 18.29
C PRO A 147 13.05 -19.01 19.46
N GLY A 148 11.79 -19.28 19.83
CA GLY A 148 11.28 -18.87 21.16
C GLY A 148 9.82 -18.44 21.29
N GLY A 149 9.05 -18.31 20.20
CA GLY A 149 7.63 -17.97 20.28
C GLY A 149 6.73 -19.20 20.16
N SER A 150 5.65 -19.28 20.96
CA SER A 150 4.63 -20.34 20.91
C SER A 150 3.25 -19.84 20.46
N ALA A 151 3.14 -18.58 20.03
CA ALA A 151 1.88 -18.01 19.57
C ALA A 151 1.89 -17.97 18.05
N VAL A 152 0.91 -18.64 17.44
CA VAL A 152 0.49 -18.37 16.07
C VAL A 152 0.02 -16.93 16.02
N VAL A 153 0.65 -16.10 15.20
CA VAL A 153 0.24 -14.70 15.00
C VAL A 153 -0.52 -14.65 13.68
N PRO A 154 -1.78 -14.16 13.68
CA PRO A 154 -2.48 -13.93 12.43
C PRO A 154 -1.82 -12.77 11.68
N ILE A 155 -1.62 -12.96 10.38
CA ILE A 155 -1.15 -11.91 9.49
C ILE A 155 -2.24 -11.66 8.44
N ALA A 156 -2.61 -10.39 8.29
CA ALA A 156 -3.46 -9.96 7.20
C ALA A 156 -2.64 -9.76 5.93
N ILE A 157 -3.12 -10.30 4.83
CA ILE A 157 -2.59 -10.07 3.49
C ILE A 157 -3.69 -9.36 2.68
N SER A 158 -3.37 -8.15 2.27
CA SER A 158 -4.21 -7.25 1.49
C SER A 158 -3.67 -7.20 0.06
N ARG A 159 -4.48 -7.59 -0.92
CA ARG A 159 -4.12 -7.52 -2.35
C ARG A 159 -5.22 -6.80 -3.09
N CYS A 160 -4.88 -5.73 -3.79
CA CYS A 160 -5.84 -4.91 -4.51
C CYS A 160 -5.36 -4.71 -5.95
N VAL A 161 -6.19 -5.03 -6.93
CA VAL A 161 -5.93 -4.73 -8.34
C VAL A 161 -6.99 -3.77 -8.86
N ILE A 162 -6.58 -2.63 -9.42
CA ILE A 162 -7.47 -1.60 -9.95
C ILE A 162 -6.98 -1.19 -11.33
N ARG A 163 -7.89 -1.06 -12.29
CA ARG A 163 -7.60 -0.46 -13.59
C ARG A 163 -7.90 1.03 -13.54
N ARG A 164 -6.90 1.83 -13.88
CA ARG A 164 -7.07 3.24 -14.20
C ARG A 164 -7.16 3.39 -15.71
N THR A 165 -8.25 3.98 -16.19
CA THR A 165 -8.46 4.26 -17.62
C THR A 165 -8.18 5.71 -18.00
N ALA A 166 -8.17 6.61 -17.01
CA ALA A 166 -8.06 8.06 -17.19
C ALA A 166 -6.65 8.59 -16.86
N THR A 167 -5.57 7.91 -17.26
CA THR A 167 -4.20 8.43 -17.06
C THR A 167 -3.62 9.03 -18.35
N PRO A 168 -2.72 10.03 -18.27
CA PRO A 168 -2.01 10.56 -19.44
C PRO A 168 -1.19 9.50 -20.21
N LEU A 169 -0.90 8.36 -19.56
CA LEU A 169 -0.11 7.26 -20.08
C LEU A 169 -0.98 6.16 -20.74
N GLY A 170 -2.31 6.34 -20.76
CA GLY A 170 -3.26 5.33 -21.20
C GLY A 170 -3.85 4.51 -20.04
N ALA A 171 -4.43 3.36 -20.34
CA ALA A 171 -4.90 2.47 -19.28
C ALA A 171 -3.71 1.82 -18.55
N ILE A 172 -3.78 1.72 -17.22
CA ILE A 172 -2.77 1.08 -16.37
C ILE A 172 -3.51 0.24 -15.33
N ASP A 173 -3.03 -0.99 -15.10
CA ASP A 173 -3.47 -1.81 -13.97
C ASP A 173 -2.50 -1.61 -12.80
N LEU A 174 -3.02 -1.28 -11.62
CA LEU A 174 -2.25 -1.14 -10.40
C LEU A 174 -2.51 -2.34 -9.50
N LEU A 175 -1.46 -3.06 -9.13
CA LEU A 175 -1.50 -4.11 -8.12
C LEU A 175 -0.83 -3.60 -6.84
N ALA A 176 -1.59 -3.45 -5.77
CA ALA A 176 -1.10 -3.12 -4.44
C ALA A 176 -1.11 -4.37 -3.54
N ILE A 177 0.00 -4.64 -2.87
CA ILE A 177 0.18 -5.78 -1.97
C ILE A 177 0.68 -5.25 -0.62
N GLY A 178 -0.05 -5.56 0.45
CA GLY A 178 0.33 -5.22 1.81
C GLY A 178 0.22 -6.43 2.73
N VAL A 179 1.14 -6.53 3.67
CA VAL A 179 1.18 -7.58 4.70
C VAL A 179 1.27 -6.89 6.05
N CYS A 180 0.41 -7.26 6.99
CA CYS A 180 0.35 -6.60 8.29
C CYS A 180 -0.04 -7.58 9.40
N PRO A 181 0.68 -7.61 10.53
CA PRO A 181 0.29 -8.41 11.70
C PRO A 181 -0.93 -7.82 12.44
N ASP A 182 -1.26 -6.55 12.19
CA ASP A 182 -2.47 -5.92 12.72
C ASP A 182 -3.61 -6.03 11.70
N VAL A 183 -4.49 -7.00 11.93
CA VAL A 183 -5.63 -7.29 11.05
C VAL A 183 -6.62 -6.14 11.00
N GLU A 184 -6.82 -5.43 12.10
CA GLU A 184 -7.75 -4.29 12.17
C GLU A 184 -7.21 -3.12 11.37
N LEU A 185 -5.91 -2.83 11.50
CA LEU A 185 -5.24 -1.80 10.71
C LEU A 185 -5.27 -2.12 9.21
N ALA A 186 -5.01 -3.37 8.83
CA ALA A 186 -5.08 -3.80 7.44
C ALA A 186 -6.49 -3.61 6.88
N ALA A 187 -7.53 -4.00 7.61
CA ALA A 187 -8.92 -3.79 7.22
C ALA A 187 -9.29 -2.30 7.14
N PHE A 188 -8.82 -1.49 8.10
CA PHE A 188 -9.05 -0.04 8.14
C PHE A 188 -8.41 0.68 6.94
N SER A 189 -7.26 0.19 6.46
CA SER A 189 -6.56 0.77 5.31
C SER A 189 -7.21 0.49 3.95
N MET A 190 -8.19 -0.43 3.86
CA MET A 190 -8.77 -0.88 2.58
C MET A 190 -9.45 0.24 1.79
N TYR A 191 -10.38 0.97 2.41
CA TYR A 191 -11.08 2.07 1.75
C TYR A 191 -10.13 3.24 1.39
N PRO A 192 -9.27 3.71 2.31
CA PRO A 192 -8.20 4.66 1.99
C PRO A 192 -7.34 4.23 0.80
N LEU A 193 -6.99 2.95 0.71
CA LEU A 193 -6.18 2.41 -0.37
C LEU A 193 -6.94 2.48 -1.70
N HIS A 194 -8.23 2.10 -1.71
CA HIS A 194 -9.08 2.23 -2.90
C HIS A 194 -9.11 3.66 -3.41
N SER A 195 -9.41 4.62 -2.53
CA SER A 195 -9.45 6.04 -2.88
C SER A 195 -8.11 6.53 -3.44
N LEU A 196 -7.00 6.13 -2.82
CA LEU A 196 -5.66 6.51 -3.25
C LEU A 196 -5.30 5.94 -4.64
N LEU A 197 -5.60 4.66 -4.87
CA LEU A 197 -5.30 3.98 -6.14
C LEU A 197 -6.20 4.47 -7.29
N LEU A 198 -7.41 4.93 -6.99
CA LEU A 198 -8.31 5.53 -7.98
C LEU A 198 -7.94 6.98 -8.31
N GLY A 199 -7.43 7.71 -7.32
CA GLY A 199 -7.04 9.10 -7.47
C GLY A 199 -5.74 9.33 -8.25
N ASP A 200 -5.49 10.59 -8.61
CA ASP A 200 -4.32 10.99 -9.41
C ASP A 200 -3.04 11.19 -8.58
N GLN A 201 -3.15 11.18 -7.26
CA GLN A 201 -2.07 11.55 -6.35
C GLN A 201 -0.84 10.64 -6.39
N LEU A 202 -0.94 9.47 -7.03
CA LEU A 202 0.18 8.57 -7.26
C LEU A 202 0.99 8.90 -8.52
N PHE A 203 0.52 9.81 -9.38
CA PHE A 203 1.03 10.02 -10.74
C PHE A 203 1.43 11.46 -11.07
N GLU A 204 1.18 12.41 -10.16
CA GLU A 204 1.54 13.83 -10.34
C GLU A 204 3.05 14.13 -10.24
#